data_AF-A0A7J6QR72-F1
#
_entry.id   AF-A0A7J6QR72-F1
#
_cell.length_a   1.000
_cell.length_b   1.000
_cell.length_c   1.000
_cell.angle_alpha   90.00
_cell.angle_beta   90.00
_cell.angle_gamma   90.00
#
_symmetry.space_group_name_H-M   'P 1'
#
loop_
_entity.id
_entity.type
_entity.pdbx_description
1 polymer ?
#
loop_
_entity_poly.entity_id
_entity_poly.type
_entity_poly.pdbx_seq_one_letter_code
_entity_poly.pdbx_strand_id
1 'polypeptide(L)'
;MAFTTESPVYSPPSASGSMKAEHDEKKCTNLHAIVNVILAAIGLGVVSLPSIIARCGWVGGILLLLVAALVTDYLICKLHTAVNIHPSGTPIHTYEELGRVCFGRVGQILVVAVVHLTMTGMCSAMLLLLGQNTEKMLPQLSVKVSSSSSPPEASTMGLIVATKYSTM
;
A
#
# COMPACT_ATOMS: atom_id res chain seq x y z
N MET A 1 21.40 -40.97 17.67
CA MET A 1 21.78 -39.87 16.78
C MET A 1 20.61 -38.91 16.71
N ALA A 2 20.65 -37.87 17.54
CA ALA A 2 19.62 -36.85 17.63
C ALA A 2 19.87 -35.80 16.54
N PHE A 3 18.88 -35.57 15.67
CA PHE A 3 18.91 -34.52 14.66
C PHE A 3 18.32 -33.25 15.28
N THR A 4 19.21 -32.31 15.65
CA THR A 4 18.87 -30.96 16.08
C THR A 4 18.60 -30.12 14.84
N THR A 5 17.34 -29.82 14.54
CA THR A 5 16.99 -28.74 13.61
C THR A 5 17.00 -27.43 14.39
N GLU A 6 18.13 -26.76 14.37
CA GLU A 6 18.21 -25.34 14.69
C GLU A 6 17.73 -24.57 13.45
N SER A 7 16.51 -24.05 13.50
CA SER A 7 16.03 -23.06 12.54
C SER A 7 16.60 -21.69 12.91
N PRO A 8 17.38 -21.02 12.04
CA PRO A 8 17.89 -19.69 12.31
C PRO A 8 16.74 -18.69 12.35
N VAL A 9 16.68 -17.94 13.46
CA VAL A 9 15.82 -16.78 13.68
C VAL A 9 16.12 -15.74 12.59
N TYR A 10 15.17 -15.56 11.66
CA TYR A 10 15.21 -14.48 10.67
C TYR A 10 14.79 -13.18 11.34
N SER A 11 15.77 -12.41 11.81
CA SER A 11 15.61 -11.00 12.20
C SER A 11 15.63 -10.15 10.92
N PRO A 12 14.58 -9.38 10.58
CA PRO A 12 14.67 -8.45 9.46
C PRO A 12 15.62 -7.29 9.79
N PRO A 13 16.46 -6.85 8.83
CA PRO A 13 17.39 -5.76 9.03
C PRO A 13 16.65 -4.42 9.09
N SER A 14 17.00 -3.62 10.09
CA SER A 14 16.73 -2.17 10.14
C SER A 14 17.25 -1.48 8.89
N ALA A 15 16.36 -1.14 7.96
CA ALA A 15 16.59 -0.10 6.97
C ALA A 15 15.91 1.18 7.48
N SER A 16 16.71 1.98 8.18
CA SER A 16 16.40 3.35 8.61
C SER A 16 16.18 4.24 7.39
N GLY A 17 15.08 4.99 7.41
CA GLY A 17 14.70 5.94 6.36
C GLY A 17 13.61 6.91 6.78
N SER A 18 13.78 7.52 7.97
CA SER A 18 13.20 8.80 8.40
C SER A 18 11.67 8.93 8.54
N MET A 19 11.18 8.87 9.78
CA MET A 19 10.56 10.06 10.37
C MET A 19 10.69 10.04 11.89
N LYS A 20 11.41 11.04 12.39
CA LYS A 20 11.67 11.38 13.80
C LYS A 20 10.37 11.48 14.60
N ALA A 21 10.35 10.85 15.79
CA ALA A 21 9.74 11.43 16.98
C ALA A 21 10.32 10.70 18.21
N GLU A 22 11.28 11.33 18.87
CA GLU A 22 11.75 10.94 20.19
C GLU A 22 11.00 11.80 21.24
N HIS A 23 10.64 11.12 22.34
CA HIS A 23 10.21 11.63 23.64
C HIS A 23 8.75 12.10 23.82
N ASP A 24 7.88 11.20 24.29
CA ASP A 24 7.19 11.40 25.58
C ASP A 24 6.51 10.12 26.12
N GLU A 25 6.83 9.80 27.36
CA GLU A 25 6.08 9.09 28.42
C GLU A 25 5.03 7.99 28.09
N LYS A 26 5.44 6.71 28.20
CA LYS A 26 4.73 5.48 28.65
C LYS A 26 3.21 5.23 28.39
N LYS A 27 2.52 5.99 27.53
CA LYS A 27 1.16 5.71 27.01
C LYS A 27 1.15 5.29 25.52
N CYS A 28 2.33 5.11 24.94
CA CYS A 28 2.54 5.27 23.51
C CYS A 28 2.52 3.97 22.69
N THR A 29 2.59 2.78 23.31
CA THR A 29 2.52 1.50 22.58
C THR A 29 1.18 1.33 21.86
N ASN A 30 0.08 1.69 22.52
CA ASN A 30 -1.25 1.58 21.93
C ASN A 30 -1.50 2.65 20.87
N LEU A 31 -1.06 3.90 21.11
CA LEU A 31 -1.22 4.98 20.14
C LEU A 31 -0.39 4.73 18.87
N HIS A 32 0.85 4.26 19.03
CA HIS A 32 1.70 3.91 17.89
C HIS A 32 1.07 2.79 17.05
N ALA A 33 0.53 1.76 17.70
CA ALA A 33 -0.17 0.67 17.00
C ALA A 33 -1.42 1.19 16.25
N ILE A 34 -2.24 2.02 16.89
CA ILE A 34 -3.44 2.62 16.28
C ILE A 34 -3.05 3.48 15.07
N VAL A 35 -2.05 4.34 15.21
CA VAL A 35 -1.57 5.20 14.12
C VAL A 35 -1.07 4.36 12.96
N ASN A 36 -0.32 3.28 13.20
CA ASN A 36 0.15 2.40 12.14
C ASN A 36 -1.01 1.72 11.39
N VAL A 37 -2.03 1.25 12.12
CA VAL A 37 -3.24 0.67 11.50
C VAL A 37 -3.99 1.72 10.66
N ILE A 38 -4.12 2.95 11.16
CA ILE A 38 -4.76 4.05 10.43
C ILE A 38 -3.97 4.41 9.17
N LEU A 39 -2.64 4.52 9.25
CA LEU A 39 -1.77 4.81 8.11
C LEU A 39 -1.88 3.72 7.03
N ALA A 40 -1.91 2.45 7.44
CA ALA A 40 -2.12 1.34 6.53
C ALA A 40 -3.50 1.39 5.85
N ALA A 41 -4.57 1.72 6.60
CA ALA A 41 -5.92 1.84 6.08
C ALA A 41 -6.08 3.03 5.10
N ILE A 42 -5.50 4.18 5.43
CA ILE A 42 -5.51 5.37 4.57
C ILE A 42 -4.81 5.08 3.24
N GLY A 43 -3.67 4.38 3.25
CA GLY A 43 -2.89 4.10 2.05
C GLY A 43 -3.69 3.38 0.96
N LEU A 44 -4.32 2.26 1.29
CA LEU A 44 -5.13 1.50 0.33
C LEU A 44 -6.48 2.17 0.07
N GLY A 45 -7.09 2.73 1.12
CA GLY A 45 -8.41 3.35 1.05
C GLY A 45 -8.44 4.57 0.14
N VAL A 46 -7.44 5.46 0.22
CA VAL A 46 -7.44 6.72 -0.55
C VAL A 46 -7.35 6.50 -2.06
N VAL A 47 -6.77 5.37 -2.50
CA VAL A 47 -6.68 5.03 -3.92
C VAL A 47 -8.01 4.44 -4.42
N SER A 48 -8.59 3.52 -3.66
CA SER A 48 -9.76 2.75 -4.10
C SER A 48 -11.07 3.50 -3.90
N LEU A 49 -11.25 4.19 -2.77
CA LEU A 49 -12.49 4.91 -2.43
C LEU A 49 -12.97 5.90 -3.50
N PRO A 50 -12.13 6.84 -4.01
CA PRO A 50 -12.61 7.82 -4.99
C PRO A 50 -13.02 7.16 -6.31
N SER A 51 -12.27 6.14 -6.75
CA SER A 51 -12.55 5.42 -7.99
C SER A 51 -13.84 4.61 -7.92
N ILE A 52 -14.15 4.05 -6.75
CA ILE A 52 -15.37 3.25 -6.52
C ILE A 52 -16.60 4.17 -6.40
N ILE A 53 -16.50 5.28 -5.67
CA ILE A 53 -17.61 6.24 -5.50
C ILE A 53 -17.95 6.91 -6.84
N ALA A 54 -16.95 7.26 -7.66
CA ALA A 54 -17.17 7.83 -8.98
C ALA A 54 -18.00 6.93 -9.92
N ARG A 55 -17.97 5.61 -9.71
CA ARG A 55 -18.73 4.64 -10.51
C ARG A 55 -20.04 4.19 -9.86
N CYS A 56 -20.12 4.13 -8.52
CA CYS A 56 -21.32 3.72 -7.78
C CYS A 56 -22.33 4.86 -7.53
N GLY A 57 -21.97 6.11 -7.83
CA GLY A 57 -22.77 7.27 -7.46
C GLY A 57 -22.73 7.55 -5.96
N TRP A 58 -23.25 8.71 -5.55
CA TRP A 58 -23.16 9.19 -4.16
C TRP A 58 -23.86 8.25 -3.16
N VAL A 59 -25.08 7.81 -3.48
CA VAL A 59 -25.87 6.93 -2.61
C VAL A 59 -25.27 5.52 -2.54
N GLY A 60 -24.84 4.98 -3.69
CA GLY A 60 -24.18 3.66 -3.75
C GLY A 60 -22.85 3.64 -3.01
N GLY A 61 -22.07 4.73 -3.09
CA GLY A 61 -20.83 4.88 -2.34
C GLY A 61 -21.02 4.84 -0.82
N ILE A 62 -22.00 5.59 -0.30
CA ILE A 62 -22.31 5.61 1.15
C ILE A 62 -22.82 4.24 1.62
N LEU A 63 -23.71 3.61 0.86
CA LEU A 63 -24.21 2.28 1.20
C LEU A 63 -23.09 1.23 1.20
N LEU A 64 -22.21 1.25 0.20
CA LEU A 64 -21.08 0.34 0.11
C LEU A 64 -20.08 0.55 1.26
N LEU A 65 -19.81 1.80 1.64
CA LEU A 65 -18.99 2.15 2.80
C LEU A 65 -19.58 1.59 4.10
N LEU A 66 -20.89 1.72 4.29
CA LEU A 66 -21.58 1.20 5.47
C LEU A 66 -21.51 -0.33 5.54
N VAL A 67 -21.74 -1.00 4.42
CA VAL A 67 -21.59 -2.47 4.33
C VAL A 67 -20.14 -2.89 4.60
N ALA A 68 -19.17 -2.21 3.99
CA ALA A 68 -17.74 -2.49 4.20
C ALA A 68 -17.32 -2.28 5.66
N ALA A 69 -17.84 -1.25 6.33
CA ALA A 69 -17.61 -1.01 7.75
C ALA A 69 -18.17 -2.15 8.61
N LEU A 70 -19.42 -2.57 8.37
CA LEU A 70 -20.04 -3.70 9.10
C LEU A 70 -19.29 -5.01 8.89
N VAL A 71 -18.87 -5.28 7.66
CA VAL A 71 -18.06 -6.46 7.33
C VAL A 71 -16.72 -6.41 8.06
N THR A 72 -16.04 -5.26 8.05
CA THR A 72 -14.74 -5.09 8.72
C THR A 72 -14.87 -5.27 10.22
N ASP A 73 -15.88 -4.69 10.86
CA ASP A 73 -16.18 -4.86 12.28
C ASP A 73 -16.39 -6.35 12.63
N TYR A 74 -17.20 -7.05 11.83
CA TYR A 74 -17.42 -8.48 12.01
C TYR A 74 -16.13 -9.31 11.89
N LEU A 75 -15.27 -9.02 10.90
CA LEU A 75 -13.98 -9.68 10.73
C LEU A 75 -13.07 -9.44 11.94
N ILE A 76 -13.00 -8.20 12.43
CA ILE A 76 -12.20 -7.84 13.60
C ILE A 76 -12.71 -8.57 14.85
N CYS A 77 -14.03 -8.62 15.07
CA CYS A 77 -14.60 -9.35 16.20
C CYS A 77 -14.28 -10.85 16.12
N LYS A 78 -14.36 -11.46 14.94
CA LYS A 78 -14.00 -12.87 14.72
C LYS A 78 -12.51 -13.11 14.96
N LEU A 79 -11.65 -12.23 14.47
CA LEU A 79 -10.22 -12.31 14.69
C LEU A 79 -9.87 -12.18 16.19
N HIS A 80 -10.46 -11.22 16.89
CA HIS A 80 -10.26 -11.02 18.32
C HIS A 80 -10.73 -12.22 19.13
N THR A 81 -11.86 -12.81 18.74
CA THR A 81 -12.37 -14.05 19.36
C THR A 81 -11.42 -15.22 19.11
N ALA A 82 -10.93 -15.38 17.88
CA ALA A 82 -9.96 -16.41 17.51
C ALA A 82 -8.65 -16.31 18.33
N VAL A 83 -8.17 -15.09 18.56
CA VAL A 83 -6.98 -14.82 19.38
C VAL A 83 -7.27 -15.13 20.86
N ASN A 84 -8.44 -14.76 21.38
CA ASN A 84 -8.79 -14.93 22.80
C ASN A 84 -9.15 -16.37 23.19
N ILE A 85 -9.53 -17.23 22.24
CA ILE A 85 -9.80 -18.66 22.50
C ILE A 85 -8.51 -19.41 22.90
N HIS A 86 -7.32 -18.81 22.74
CA HIS A 86 -6.04 -19.37 23.19
C HIS A 86 -5.52 -18.71 24.49
N PRO A 87 -5.81 -19.27 25.67
CA PRO A 87 -5.18 -18.89 26.94
C PRO A 87 -3.83 -19.58 27.19
N SER A 88 -3.34 -20.42 26.28
CA SER A 88 -2.21 -21.33 26.52
C SER A 88 -0.86 -20.74 26.09
N GLY A 89 -0.36 -19.76 26.85
CA GLY A 89 1.08 -19.53 27.12
C GLY A 89 2.06 -19.15 26.00
N THR A 90 1.72 -19.28 24.71
CA THR A 90 2.60 -18.90 23.60
C THR A 90 1.98 -17.79 22.77
N PRO A 91 2.61 -16.59 22.68
CA PRO A 91 2.12 -15.51 21.83
C PRO A 91 2.13 -15.95 20.37
N ILE A 92 0.96 -15.90 19.72
CA ILE A 92 0.82 -16.18 18.30
C ILE A 92 1.34 -14.95 17.55
N HIS A 93 2.44 -15.10 16.83
CA HIS A 93 3.09 -13.98 16.13
C HIS A 93 2.69 -13.86 14.65
N THR A 94 2.04 -14.86 14.07
CA THR A 94 1.75 -14.88 12.63
C THR A 94 0.34 -15.39 12.30
N TYR A 95 -0.27 -14.82 11.25
CA TYR A 95 -1.65 -15.12 10.86
C TYR A 95 -1.84 -16.58 10.43
N GLU A 96 -0.82 -17.22 9.87
CA GLU A 96 -0.86 -18.65 9.53
C GLU A 96 -1.01 -19.55 10.74
N GLU A 97 -0.39 -19.20 11.87
CA GLU A 97 -0.48 -19.98 13.10
C GLU A 97 -1.86 -19.82 13.73
N LEU A 98 -2.44 -18.62 13.66
CA LEU A 98 -3.84 -18.39 14.03
C LEU A 98 -4.81 -19.24 13.18
N GLY A 99 -4.55 -19.34 11.87
CA GLY A 99 -5.31 -20.19 10.95
C GLY A 99 -5.16 -21.69 11.27
N ARG A 100 -3.96 -22.13 11.66
CA ARG A 100 -3.69 -23.50 12.12
C ARG A 100 -4.49 -23.83 13.38
N VAL A 101 -4.55 -22.90 14.32
CA VAL A 101 -5.23 -23.08 15.60
C VAL A 101 -6.75 -23.14 15.42
N CYS A 102 -7.34 -22.30 14.57
CA CYS A 102 -8.79 -22.23 14.43
C CYS A 102 -9.40 -23.35 13.56
N PHE A 103 -8.68 -23.77 12.52
CA PHE A 103 -9.20 -24.68 11.48
C PHE A 103 -8.30 -25.90 11.21
N GLY A 104 -7.20 -26.04 11.95
CA GLY A 104 -6.21 -27.09 11.71
C GLY A 104 -5.31 -26.81 10.50
N ARG A 105 -4.67 -27.86 9.99
CA ARG A 105 -3.62 -27.77 8.95
C ARG A 105 -4.13 -27.23 7.61
N VAL A 106 -5.39 -27.49 7.27
CA VAL A 106 -6.01 -26.99 6.03
C VAL A 106 -6.21 -25.47 6.10
N GLY A 107 -6.70 -24.96 7.23
CA GLY A 107 -6.90 -23.53 7.44
C GLY A 107 -5.60 -22.72 7.37
N GLN A 108 -4.50 -23.28 7.88
CA GLN A 108 -3.18 -22.66 7.76
C GLN A 108 -2.77 -22.44 6.30
N ILE A 109 -2.87 -23.46 5.46
CA ILE A 109 -2.45 -23.38 4.05
C ILE A 109 -3.28 -22.34 3.32
N LEU A 110 -4.59 -22.30 3.59
CA LEU A 110 -5.49 -21.33 3.01
C LEU A 110 -5.15 -19.90 3.43
N VAL A 111 -4.89 -19.65 4.72
CA VAL A 111 -4.52 -18.32 5.22
C VAL A 111 -3.18 -17.87 4.63
N VAL A 112 -2.17 -18.75 4.59
CA VAL A 112 -0.87 -18.45 3.96
C VAL A 112 -1.06 -18.04 2.51
N ALA A 113 -1.82 -18.81 1.73
CA ALA A 113 -2.06 -18.55 0.32
C ALA A 113 -2.78 -17.21 0.10
N VAL A 114 -3.86 -16.96 0.84
CA VAL A 114 -4.63 -15.71 0.72
C VAL A 114 -3.81 -14.50 1.10
N VAL A 115 -3.09 -14.54 2.23
CA VAL A 115 -2.25 -13.41 2.70
C VAL A 115 -1.12 -13.13 1.71
N HIS A 116 -0.47 -14.16 1.17
CA HIS A 116 0.54 -13.98 0.13
C HIS A 116 -0.04 -13.32 -1.13
N LEU A 117 -1.17 -13.82 -1.62
CA LEU A 117 -1.83 -13.26 -2.80
C LEU A 117 -2.24 -11.80 -2.58
N THR A 118 -2.76 -11.46 -1.39
CA THR A 118 -3.10 -10.08 -1.03
C THR A 118 -1.87 -9.18 -1.01
N MET A 119 -0.76 -9.60 -0.37
CA MET A 119 0.47 -8.82 -0.32
C MET A 119 1.07 -8.59 -1.71
N THR A 120 1.11 -9.62 -2.56
CA THR A 120 1.55 -9.48 -3.95
C THR A 120 0.65 -8.55 -4.75
N GLY A 121 -0.67 -8.64 -4.57
CA GLY A 121 -1.65 -7.74 -5.21
C GLY A 121 -1.50 -6.29 -4.75
N MET A 122 -1.24 -6.04 -3.47
CA MET A 122 -0.98 -4.68 -2.98
C MET A 122 0.33 -4.12 -3.52
N CYS A 123 1.38 -4.93 -3.58
CA CYS A 123 2.66 -4.52 -4.14
C CYS A 123 2.52 -4.14 -5.63
N SER A 124 1.84 -4.97 -6.42
CA SER A 124 1.63 -4.69 -7.85
C SER A 124 0.75 -3.45 -8.06
N ALA A 125 -0.30 -3.27 -7.25
CA ALA A 125 -1.13 -2.06 -7.29
C ALA A 125 -0.32 -0.79 -7.00
N MET A 126 0.55 -0.81 -5.99
CA MET A 126 1.43 0.33 -5.70
C MET A 126 2.43 0.61 -6.83
N LEU A 127 3.01 -0.42 -7.45
CA LEU A 127 3.90 -0.26 -8.60
C LEU A 127 3.19 0.35 -9.82
N LEU A 128 1.96 -0.08 -10.10
CA LEU A 128 1.14 0.48 -11.18
C LEU A 128 0.85 1.96 -10.94
N LEU A 129 0.46 2.33 -9.72
CA LEU A 129 0.24 3.73 -9.35
C LEU A 129 1.53 4.53 -9.50
N LEU A 130 2.66 4.01 -9.04
CA LEU A 130 3.95 4.70 -9.18
C LEU A 130 4.28 4.93 -10.66
N GLY A 131 4.09 3.92 -11.52
CA GLY A 131 4.27 4.05 -12.97
C GLY A 131 3.42 5.17 -13.58
N GLN A 132 2.12 5.21 -13.25
CA GLN A 132 1.21 6.28 -13.70
C GLN A 132 1.61 7.66 -13.18
N ASN A 133 2.16 7.74 -11.97
CA ASN A 133 2.67 8.99 -11.43
C ASN A 133 3.97 9.43 -12.13
N THR A 134 4.85 8.49 -12.47
CA THR A 134 6.09 8.76 -13.22
C THR A 134 5.82 9.24 -14.64
N GLU A 135 4.87 8.62 -15.36
CA GLU A 135 4.48 9.04 -16.72
C GLU A 135 4.00 10.50 -16.76
N LYS A 136 3.31 10.96 -15.73
CA LYS A 136 2.84 12.35 -15.59
C LYS A 136 3.95 13.36 -15.26
N MET A 137 5.08 12.88 -14.73
CA MET A 137 6.23 13.72 -14.34
C MET A 137 7.29 13.83 -15.45
N LEU A 138 7.41 12.81 -16.31
CA LEU A 138 8.33 12.78 -17.45
C LEU A 138 8.24 14.00 -18.41
N PRO A 139 7.06 14.47 -18.85
CA PRO A 139 6.97 15.65 -19.72
C PRO A 139 7.41 16.96 -19.04
N GLN A 140 7.34 17.04 -17.71
CA GLN A 140 7.74 18.23 -16.94
C GLN A 140 9.27 18.32 -16.81
N LEU A 141 9.95 17.18 -16.78
CA LEU A 141 11.41 17.08 -16.84
C LEU A 141 11.94 17.39 -18.25
N SER A 142 11.26 16.96 -19.31
CA SER A 142 11.64 17.27 -20.70
C SER A 142 11.52 18.77 -21.02
N VAL A 143 10.46 19.43 -20.52
CA VAL A 143 10.28 20.90 -20.66
C VAL A 143 11.35 21.68 -19.89
N LYS A 144 11.78 21.21 -18.70
CA LYS A 144 12.78 21.92 -17.89
C LYS A 144 14.21 21.76 -18.40
N VAL A 145 14.55 20.60 -18.98
CA VAL A 145 15.82 20.41 -19.71
C VAL A 145 15.84 21.23 -21.00
N SER A 146 14.70 21.40 -21.68
CA SER A 146 14.62 22.27 -22.85
C SER A 146 14.69 23.77 -22.52
N SER A 147 14.44 24.18 -21.27
CA SER A 147 14.50 25.59 -20.84
C SER A 147 15.80 26.02 -20.16
N SER A 148 16.71 25.11 -19.77
CA SER A 148 18.07 25.47 -19.31
C SER A 148 19.10 25.51 -20.44
N SER A 149 18.70 25.23 -21.68
CA SER A 149 19.51 25.41 -22.88
C SER A 149 18.72 26.18 -23.95
N SER A 150 18.56 27.50 -23.76
CA SER A 150 18.37 28.38 -24.92
C SER A 150 18.84 29.78 -24.52
N PRO A 151 19.41 30.57 -25.45
CA PRO A 151 18.57 31.15 -26.51
C PRO A 151 19.33 31.33 -27.85
N PRO A 152 18.79 31.96 -28.93
CA PRO A 152 17.46 31.83 -29.55
C PRO A 152 17.45 32.12 -31.10
N GLU A 153 17.93 31.30 -32.06
CA GLU A 153 17.92 31.76 -33.50
C GLU A 153 17.50 30.79 -34.62
N ALA A 154 17.28 29.49 -34.40
CA ALA A 154 16.99 28.59 -35.55
C ALA A 154 15.49 28.39 -35.86
N SER A 155 14.61 28.46 -34.87
CA SER A 155 13.18 28.13 -35.08
C SER A 155 12.36 29.31 -35.62
N THR A 156 12.78 30.55 -35.35
CA THR A 156 12.12 31.74 -35.88
C THR A 156 12.42 31.92 -37.37
N MET A 157 13.64 31.64 -37.85
CA MET A 157 13.94 31.71 -39.29
C MET A 157 13.28 30.59 -40.11
N GLY A 158 13.19 29.36 -39.57
CA GLY A 158 12.54 28.24 -40.25
C GLY A 158 11.03 28.42 -40.43
N LEU A 159 10.35 28.99 -39.44
CA LEU A 159 8.91 29.23 -39.51
C LEU A 159 8.56 30.44 -40.39
N ILE A 160 9.41 31.49 -40.39
CA ILE A 160 9.21 32.65 -41.29
C ILE A 160 9.51 32.27 -42.75
N VAL A 161 10.54 31.44 -43.01
CA VAL A 161 10.85 30.94 -44.36
C VAL A 161 9.76 29.98 -44.87
N ALA A 162 9.28 29.03 -44.06
CA ALA A 162 8.21 28.12 -44.46
C ALA A 162 6.88 28.86 -44.77
N THR A 163 6.59 29.93 -44.03
CA THR A 163 5.38 30.75 -44.27
C THR A 163 5.47 31.58 -45.55
N LYS A 164 6.67 32.07 -45.91
CA LYS A 164 6.91 32.82 -47.17
C LYS A 164 6.87 31.94 -48.43
N TYR A 165 7.32 30.68 -48.35
CA TYR A 165 7.36 29.76 -49.51
C TYR A 165 6.03 29.05 -49.82
N SER A 166 5.06 29.05 -48.90
CA SER A 166 3.74 28.40 -49.11
C SER A 166 2.64 29.36 -49.61
N THR A 167 2.94 30.64 -49.82
CA THR A 167 1.98 31.66 -50.30
C THR A 167 2.46 32.36 -51.59
N MET A 168 3.13 31.62 -52.46
CA MET A 168 3.29 31.96 -53.88
C MET A 168 2.76 30.82 -54.75
#